data_AF-A0A7J6EZR3-F1
#
_entry.id   AF-A0A7J6EZR3-F1
#
_cell.length_a   1.000
_cell.length_b   1.000
_cell.length_c   1.000
_cell.angle_alpha   90.00
_cell.angle_beta   90.00
_cell.angle_gamma   90.00
#
_symmetry.space_group_name_H-M   'P 1'
#
loop_
_entity.id
_entity.type
_entity.pdbx_description
1 polymer ?
#
loop_
_entity_poly.entity_id
_entity_poly.type
_entity_poly.pdbx_seq_one_letter_code
_entity_poly.pdbx_strand_id
1 'polypeptide(L)'
;MGQFFKQYLEPIKLNDVLVDWKSRDLSYLMEENYVKYFADIVKKAKPLHGRDLVLKASNIGGDVRVKYEDQRDFERIASEFGIFEEWKDGVPRTAYKGVVVFRYQKSRRIFLVGPNSLEQLGIEDS
;
A
#
# COMPACT_ATOMS: atom_id res chain seq x y z
N MET A 1 -16.72 10.13 -22.46
CA MET A 1 -16.97 10.38 -21.02
C MET A 1 -15.97 9.55 -20.22
N GLY A 2 -15.27 10.14 -19.26
CA GLY A 2 -14.13 9.53 -18.56
C GLY A 2 -14.56 8.38 -17.64
N GLN A 3 -14.49 7.15 -18.14
CA GLN A 3 -14.88 5.92 -17.45
C GLN A 3 -14.19 5.77 -16.08
N PHE A 4 -12.91 6.17 -15.97
CA PHE A 4 -12.13 6.07 -14.74
C PHE A 4 -12.27 7.28 -13.79
N PHE A 5 -12.88 8.38 -14.25
CA PHE A 5 -12.98 9.59 -13.44
C PHE A 5 -13.82 9.34 -12.20
N LYS A 6 -15.07 8.87 -12.37
CA LYS A 6 -16.00 8.65 -11.25
C LYS A 6 -15.51 7.59 -10.28
N GLN A 7 -14.87 6.55 -10.80
CA GLN A 7 -14.41 5.42 -9.97
C GLN A 7 -13.18 5.78 -9.15
N TYR A 8 -12.20 6.48 -9.74
CA TYR A 8 -10.88 6.58 -9.15
C TYR A 8 -10.37 8.01 -8.92
N LEU A 9 -10.73 8.97 -9.76
CA LEU A 9 -10.19 10.33 -9.69
C LEU A 9 -11.07 11.27 -8.88
N GLU A 10 -12.39 11.20 -9.06
CA GLU A 10 -13.39 12.00 -8.34
C GLU A 10 -13.29 11.84 -6.81
N PRO A 11 -13.05 10.62 -6.25
CA PRO A 11 -12.97 10.44 -4.80
C PRO A 11 -11.65 10.89 -4.17
N ILE A 12 -10.66 11.36 -4.95
CA ILE A 12 -9.38 11.79 -4.40
C ILE A 12 -9.60 13.01 -3.50
N LYS A 13 -9.34 12.85 -2.20
CA LYS A 13 -9.52 13.90 -1.22
C LYS A 13 -8.39 14.93 -1.31
N LEU A 14 -8.76 16.18 -1.61
CA LEU A 14 -7.87 17.32 -1.40
C LEU A 14 -7.61 17.49 0.11
N ASN A 15 -6.35 17.56 0.49
CA ASN A 15 -5.97 17.80 1.88
C ASN A 15 -6.45 19.20 2.33
N ASP A 16 -7.20 19.22 3.44
CA ASP A 16 -7.84 20.39 4.05
C ASP A 16 -7.15 20.83 5.36
N VAL A 17 -6.08 20.14 5.76
CA VAL A 17 -5.32 20.42 6.99
C VAL A 17 -4.02 21.12 6.64
N LEU A 18 -3.74 22.27 7.26
CA LEU A 18 -2.47 22.96 7.08
C LEU A 18 -1.32 22.12 7.65
N VAL A 19 -0.36 21.78 6.79
CA VAL A 19 0.89 21.12 7.18
C VAL A 19 2.03 22.12 6.97
N ASP A 20 2.69 22.51 8.05
CA ASP A 20 3.91 23.30 7.97
C ASP A 20 5.08 22.41 7.56
N TRP A 21 5.22 22.17 6.25
CA TRP A 21 6.26 21.32 5.70
C TRP A 21 7.68 21.81 5.99
N LYS A 22 7.88 23.13 6.18
CA LYS A 22 9.21 23.70 6.41
C LYS A 22 9.78 23.36 7.78
N SER A 23 8.92 23.11 8.76
CA SER A 23 9.33 22.71 10.12
C SER A 23 9.37 21.20 10.33
N ARG A 24 8.95 20.39 9.35
CA ARG A 24 9.01 18.92 9.44
C ARG A 24 10.39 18.42 9.06
N ASP A 25 10.92 17.49 9.85
CA ASP A 25 12.06 16.68 9.42
C ASP A 25 11.60 15.67 8.35
N LEU A 26 12.07 15.90 7.12
CA LEU A 26 11.80 15.06 5.96
C LEU A 26 13.01 14.20 5.57
N SER A 27 14.07 14.16 6.39
CA SER A 27 15.28 13.37 6.13
C SER A 27 15.00 11.89 5.94
N TYR A 28 13.90 11.39 6.51
CA TYR A 28 13.42 10.01 6.32
C TYR A 28 13.00 9.70 4.87
N LEU A 29 12.76 10.71 4.03
CA LEU A 29 12.43 10.55 2.60
C LEU A 29 13.67 10.42 1.71
N MET A 30 14.88 10.69 2.23
CA MET A 30 16.12 10.43 1.51
C MET A 30 16.25 8.92 1.26
N GLU A 31 16.67 8.51 0.07
CA GLU A 31 16.61 7.12 -0.40
C GLU A 31 17.13 6.09 0.62
N GLU A 32 18.32 6.34 1.17
CA GLU A 32 18.97 5.47 2.17
C GLU A 32 18.19 5.33 3.48
N ASN A 33 17.46 6.38 3.87
CA ASN A 33 16.64 6.40 5.07
C ASN A 33 15.25 5.83 4.79
N TYR A 34 14.69 6.13 3.61
CA TYR A 34 13.35 5.70 3.24
C TYR A 34 13.27 4.20 3.08
N VAL A 35 14.29 3.55 2.49
CA VAL A 35 14.32 2.08 2.38
C VAL A 35 14.24 1.44 3.76
N LYS A 36 15.04 1.89 4.73
CA LYS A 36 15.05 1.37 6.11
C LYS A 36 13.73 1.65 6.82
N TYR A 37 13.27 2.89 6.78
CA TYR A 37 12.00 3.33 7.38
C TYR A 37 10.81 2.54 6.82
N PHE A 38 10.75 2.40 5.49
CA PHE A 38 9.66 1.70 4.81
C PHE A 38 9.71 0.19 5.08
N ALA A 39 10.89 -0.42 5.09
CA ALA A 39 11.07 -1.83 5.45
C ALA A 39 10.59 -2.10 6.88
N ASP A 40 10.93 -1.24 7.84
CA ASP A 40 10.52 -1.38 9.24
C ASP A 40 9.00 -1.33 9.42
N ILE A 41 8.29 -0.44 8.71
CA ILE A 41 6.82 -0.36 8.81
C ILE A 41 6.14 -1.56 8.12
N VAL A 42 6.69 -2.05 7.00
CA VAL A 42 6.16 -3.24 6.31
C VAL A 42 6.41 -4.49 7.14
N LYS A 43 7.59 -4.64 7.75
CA LYS A 43 7.94 -5.78 8.61
C LYS A 43 7.05 -5.87 9.85
N LYS A 44 6.67 -4.73 10.43
CA LYS A 44 5.78 -4.68 11.61
C LYS A 44 4.31 -5.00 11.28
N ALA A 45 3.92 -4.97 10.01
CA ALA A 45 2.55 -5.26 9.59
C ALA A 45 2.26 -6.77 9.68
N LYS A 46 1.08 -7.11 10.19
CA LYS A 46 0.67 -8.51 10.39
C LYS A 46 0.40 -9.18 9.03
N PRO A 47 1.01 -10.34 8.73
CA PRO A 47 0.73 -11.04 7.49
C PRO A 47 -0.72 -11.54 7.46
N LEU A 48 -1.35 -11.39 6.29
CA LEU A 48 -2.73 -11.81 6.05
C LEU A 48 -2.80 -12.62 4.75
N HIS A 49 -3.46 -13.78 4.83
CA HIS A 49 -3.53 -14.75 3.74
C HIS A 49 -4.95 -15.28 3.50
N GLY A 50 -5.15 -15.85 2.30
CA GLY A 50 -6.37 -16.53 1.89
C GLY A 50 -7.45 -15.59 1.35
N ARG A 51 -8.70 -16.05 1.38
CA ARG A 51 -9.88 -15.32 0.89
C ARG A 51 -10.44 -14.34 1.92
N ASP A 52 -11.41 -13.53 1.51
CA ASP A 52 -12.13 -12.56 2.35
C ASP A 52 -11.20 -11.54 3.01
N LEU A 53 -10.23 -11.05 2.23
CA LEU A 53 -9.17 -10.18 2.73
C LEU A 53 -9.73 -8.92 3.37
N VAL A 54 -10.79 -8.34 2.80
CA VAL A 54 -11.48 -7.17 3.34
C VAL A 54 -12.07 -7.44 4.73
N LEU A 55 -12.74 -8.59 4.90
CA LEU A 55 -13.34 -8.98 6.18
C LEU A 55 -12.26 -9.25 7.23
N LYS A 56 -11.23 -10.02 6.88
CA LYS A 56 -10.11 -10.30 7.79
C LYS A 56 -9.33 -9.04 8.14
N ALA A 57 -9.06 -8.20 7.14
CA ALA A 57 -8.45 -6.89 7.30
C ALA A 57 -9.38 -5.85 7.93
N SER A 58 -10.62 -6.19 8.32
CA SER A 58 -11.44 -5.38 9.23
C SER A 58 -11.25 -5.83 10.69
N ASN A 59 -11.09 -7.14 10.92
CA ASN A 59 -11.05 -7.74 12.27
C ASN A 59 -9.66 -7.72 12.95
N ILE A 60 -8.57 -7.49 12.22
CA ILE A 60 -7.20 -7.52 12.79
C ILE A 60 -6.78 -6.17 13.37
N GLY A 61 -6.46 -6.07 14.66
CA GLY A 61 -5.85 -4.85 15.20
C GLY A 61 -4.47 -4.55 14.57
N GLY A 62 -4.25 -3.30 14.15
CA GLY A 62 -2.97 -2.80 13.61
C GLY A 62 -2.85 -2.93 12.09
N ASP A 63 -1.66 -2.58 11.56
CA ASP A 63 -1.38 -2.64 10.13
C ASP A 63 -1.25 -4.08 9.63
N VAL A 64 -1.59 -4.30 8.37
CA VAL A 64 -1.59 -5.64 7.74
C VAL A 64 -0.82 -5.63 6.43
N ARG A 65 -0.15 -6.74 6.12
CA ARG A 65 0.50 -6.99 4.83
C ARG A 65 -0.13 -8.20 4.15
N VAL A 66 -0.50 -8.05 2.89
CA VAL A 66 -1.08 -9.09 2.04
C VAL A 66 -0.12 -9.32 0.89
N LYS A 67 0.35 -10.55 0.71
CA LYS A 67 1.19 -10.90 -0.45
C LYS A 67 0.30 -11.10 -1.67
N TYR A 68 0.70 -10.54 -2.81
CA TYR A 68 0.10 -10.88 -4.10
C TYR A 68 1.11 -11.66 -4.96
N GLU A 69 0.61 -12.60 -5.76
CA GLU A 69 1.45 -13.54 -6.51
C GLU A 69 1.85 -13.01 -7.90
N ASP A 70 0.89 -12.41 -8.60
CA ASP A 70 1.08 -11.85 -9.93
C ASP A 70 0.16 -10.65 -10.16
N GLN A 71 0.15 -10.11 -11.38
CA GLN A 71 -0.69 -8.98 -11.74
C GLN A 71 -2.19 -9.28 -11.56
N ARG A 72 -2.66 -10.49 -11.91
CA ARG A 72 -4.08 -10.85 -11.81
C ARG A 72 -4.52 -10.96 -10.36
N ASP A 73 -3.65 -11.52 -9.52
CA ASP A 73 -3.91 -11.60 -8.09
C ASP A 73 -3.92 -10.21 -7.44
N PHE A 74 -2.99 -9.32 -7.83
CA PHE A 74 -3.02 -7.92 -7.40
C PHE A 74 -4.34 -7.24 -7.80
N GLU A 75 -4.75 -7.34 -9.07
CA GLU A 75 -5.98 -6.71 -9.60
C GLU A 75 -7.20 -7.20 -8.82
N ARG A 76 -7.30 -8.52 -8.57
CA ARG A 76 -8.36 -9.11 -7.73
C ARG A 76 -8.37 -8.50 -6.32
N ILE A 77 -7.22 -8.45 -5.65
CA ILE A 77 -7.11 -7.93 -4.27
C ILE A 77 -7.44 -6.43 -4.25
N ALA A 78 -6.91 -5.66 -5.20
CA ALA A 78 -7.16 -4.23 -5.34
C ALA A 78 -8.65 -3.93 -5.55
N SER A 79 -9.32 -4.75 -6.37
CA SER A 79 -10.76 -4.66 -6.61
C SER A 79 -11.58 -4.89 -5.35
N GLU A 80 -11.23 -5.90 -4.54
CA GLU A 80 -11.88 -6.16 -3.25
C GLU A 80 -11.78 -4.95 -2.29
N PHE A 81 -10.65 -4.22 -2.31
CA PHE A 81 -10.46 -3.01 -1.51
C PHE A 81 -10.99 -1.73 -2.16
N GLY A 82 -11.42 -1.77 -3.43
CA GLY A 82 -11.88 -0.60 -4.17
C GLY A 82 -10.78 0.43 -4.46
N ILE A 83 -9.53 -0.01 -4.61
CA ILE A 83 -8.40 0.85 -4.98
C ILE A 83 -8.06 0.69 -6.47
N PHE A 84 -7.11 1.49 -6.98
CA PHE A 84 -6.63 1.36 -8.35
C PHE A 84 -6.08 -0.03 -8.65
N GLU A 85 -6.65 -0.68 -9.67
CA GLU A 85 -6.19 -1.96 -10.20
C GLU A 85 -5.08 -1.80 -11.27
N GLU A 86 -4.90 -0.59 -11.80
CA GLU A 86 -4.03 -0.33 -12.97
C GLU A 86 -2.52 -0.50 -12.71
N TRP A 87 -1.84 -0.99 -13.74
CA TRP A 87 -0.39 -1.07 -13.85
C TRP A 87 0.11 -0.18 -14.99
N LYS A 88 1.34 0.30 -14.86
CA LYS A 88 2.07 0.97 -15.94
C LYS A 88 3.49 0.43 -15.99
N ASP A 89 3.91 -0.07 -17.15
CA ASP A 89 5.25 -0.63 -17.38
C ASP A 89 5.66 -1.68 -16.33
N GLY A 90 4.72 -2.53 -15.91
CA GLY A 90 4.96 -3.56 -14.90
C GLY A 90 4.99 -3.05 -13.45
N VAL A 91 4.52 -1.83 -13.18
CA VAL A 91 4.44 -1.26 -11.82
C VAL A 91 3.00 -0.86 -11.49
N PRO A 92 2.42 -1.33 -10.36
CA PRO A 92 1.11 -0.86 -9.92
C PRO A 92 1.15 0.63 -9.55
N ARG A 93 0.01 1.32 -9.70
CA ARG A 93 -0.12 2.71 -9.22
C ARG A 93 0.26 2.81 -7.73
N THR A 94 0.99 3.87 -7.39
CA THR A 94 1.49 4.20 -6.04
C THR A 94 2.45 3.19 -5.40
N ALA A 95 2.94 2.20 -6.15
CA ALA A 95 3.86 1.21 -5.63
C ALA A 95 5.28 1.75 -5.41
N TYR A 96 5.93 1.27 -4.37
CA TYR A 96 7.38 1.39 -4.17
C TYR A 96 7.98 -0.01 -3.95
N LYS A 97 8.94 -0.42 -4.79
CA LYS A 97 9.51 -1.78 -4.77
C LYS A 97 8.44 -2.89 -4.78
N GLY A 98 7.36 -2.69 -5.52
CA GLY A 98 6.22 -3.62 -5.59
C GLY A 98 5.30 -3.62 -4.37
N VAL A 99 5.43 -2.67 -3.45
CA VAL A 99 4.52 -2.52 -2.32
C VAL A 99 3.56 -1.36 -2.56
N VAL A 100 2.26 -1.63 -2.58
CA VAL A 100 1.19 -0.61 -2.59
C VAL A 100 0.70 -0.41 -1.17
N VAL A 101 0.62 0.83 -0.70
CA VAL A 101 0.17 1.18 0.65
C VAL A 101 -1.04 2.11 0.61
N PHE A 102 -2.08 1.77 1.36
CA PHE A 102 -3.27 2.60 1.52
C PHE A 102 -3.86 2.46 2.92
N ARG A 103 -4.74 3.41 3.29
CA ARG A 103 -5.46 3.37 4.56
C ARG A 103 -6.83 2.71 4.38
N TYR A 104 -7.19 1.88 5.35
CA TYR A 104 -8.49 1.22 5.45
C TYR A 104 -9.12 1.50 6.82
N GLN A 105 -10.44 1.71 6.87
CA GLN A 105 -11.20 1.96 8.11
C GLN A 105 -10.52 3.00 9.05
N LYS A 106 -10.21 4.17 8.50
CA LYS A 106 -9.62 5.38 9.15
C LYS A 106 -8.11 5.34 9.42
N SER A 107 -7.59 4.37 10.17
CA SER A 107 -6.20 4.43 10.67
C SER A 107 -5.30 3.29 10.20
N ARG A 108 -5.86 2.13 9.84
CA ARG A 108 -5.10 0.93 9.47
C ARG A 108 -4.42 1.10 8.13
N ARG A 109 -3.14 0.76 8.03
CA ARG A 109 -2.46 0.63 6.74
C ARG A 109 -2.58 -0.81 6.24
N ILE A 110 -2.88 -0.93 4.97
CA ILE A 110 -2.80 -2.19 4.22
C ILE A 110 -1.63 -2.06 3.26
N PHE A 111 -0.72 -3.03 3.31
CA PHE A 111 0.40 -3.17 2.40
C PHE A 111 0.14 -4.35 1.47
N LEU A 112 -0.09 -4.11 0.19
CA LEU A 112 -0.07 -5.16 -0.83
C LEU A 112 1.38 -5.36 -1.25
N VAL A 113 1.93 -6.54 -1.02
CA VAL A 113 3.36 -6.84 -1.12
C VAL A 113 3.59 -7.78 -2.29
N GLY A 114 4.37 -7.35 -3.27
CA GLY A 114 4.69 -8.16 -4.44
C GLY A 114 5.68 -9.29 -4.15
N PRO A 115 5.86 -10.21 -5.12
CA PRO A 115 6.64 -11.45 -4.93
C PRO A 115 8.06 -11.22 -4.42
N ASN A 116 8.76 -10.21 -4.97
CA ASN A 116 10.15 -9.90 -4.65
C ASN A 116 10.28 -8.68 -3.73
N SER A 117 9.17 -8.14 -3.22
CA SER A 117 9.16 -6.88 -2.48
C SER A 117 9.87 -6.97 -1.13
N LEU A 118 9.70 -8.09 -0.42
CA LEU A 118 10.36 -8.29 0.88
C LEU A 118 11.88 -8.38 0.71
N GLU A 119 12.35 -9.15 -0.27
CA GLU A 119 13.77 -9.25 -0.60
C GLU A 119 14.35 -7.88 -1.00
N GLN A 120 13.67 -7.14 -1.87
CA GLN A 120 14.09 -5.79 -2.26
C GLN A 120 14.13 -4.79 -1.09
N LEU A 121 13.39 -5.06 -0.02
CA LEU A 121 13.37 -4.28 1.22
C LEU A 121 14.31 -4.85 2.31
N GLY A 122 15.00 -5.96 2.06
CA GLY A 122 15.85 -6.63 3.06
C GLY A 122 15.06 -7.22 4.23
N ILE A 123 13.81 -7.62 4.01
CA ILE A 123 12.94 -8.26 5.01
C ILE A 123 13.00 -9.77 4.80
N GLU A 124 13.41 -10.52 5.83
CA GLU A 124 13.34 -11.97 5.85
C GLU A 124 11.87 -12.43 5.98
N ASP A 125 11.44 -13.38 5.13
CA ASP A 125 10.12 -14.00 5.21
C ASP A 125 10.18 -15.05 6.34
N SER A 126 9.58 -14.75 7.50
CA SER A 126 9.45 -15.65 8.65
C SER A 126 8.06 -16.26 8.73
#